data_AF-A0A934LQ71-F1
#
_entry.id   AF-A0A934LQ71-F1
#
_cell.length_a   1.000
_cell.length_b   1.000
_cell.length_c   1.000
_cell.angle_alpha   90.00
_cell.angle_beta   90.00
_cell.angle_gamma   90.00
#
_symmetry.space_group_name_H-M   'P 1'
#
loop_
_entity.id
_entity.type
_entity.pdbx_description
1 polymer ?
#
loop_
_entity_poly.entity_id
_entity_poly.type
_entity_poly.pdbx_seq_one_letter_code
_entity_poly.pdbx_strand_id
1 'polypeptide(L)'
;MQINISDEGLKYLSRQAEDELSSIIAMHAKSIIEEASKLEVSERGNVGEPEITRVHIRDAITTFRRIPQKPKKSIRLIGLKIAGNISTLVAGILGPEIFYPSDPSKLNLGWYIGFSLILAVAIITITLDIIFGSNA
;
A
#
# COMPACT_ATOMS: atom_id res chain seq x y z
N MET A 1 -6.71 20.86 -23.51
CA MET A 1 -6.83 19.54 -24.15
C MET A 1 -8.27 19.06 -23.99
N GLN A 2 -9.02 18.93 -25.09
CA GLN A 2 -10.37 18.36 -25.07
C GLN A 2 -10.24 16.87 -25.42
N ILE A 3 -10.64 16.00 -24.49
CA ILE A 3 -10.75 14.56 -24.75
C ILE A 3 -12.10 14.35 -25.44
N ASN A 4 -12.08 14.10 -26.74
CA ASN A 4 -13.28 13.84 -27.52
C ASN A 4 -13.62 12.35 -27.41
N ILE A 5 -14.68 12.02 -26.69
CA ILE A 5 -15.21 10.66 -26.55
C ILE A 5 -16.47 10.60 -27.41
N SER A 6 -16.64 9.55 -28.24
CA SER A 6 -17.87 9.40 -29.03
C SER A 6 -19.09 9.28 -28.10
N ASP A 7 -20.05 10.20 -28.25
CA ASP A 7 -21.26 10.28 -27.42
C ASP A 7 -22.23 9.11 -27.61
N GLU A 8 -22.00 8.26 -28.63
CA GLU A 8 -22.86 7.11 -28.96
C GLU A 8 -23.00 6.12 -27.80
N GLY A 9 -21.98 6.00 -26.94
CA GLY A 9 -22.00 5.14 -25.75
C GLY A 9 -22.52 5.81 -24.47
N LEU A 10 -22.66 7.15 -24.47
CA LEU A 10 -23.01 7.93 -23.28
C LEU A 10 -24.53 8.16 -23.15
N LYS A 11 -25.29 7.93 -24.22
CA LYS A 11 -26.74 8.21 -24.32
C LYS A 11 -27.63 7.57 -23.24
N TYR A 12 -27.17 6.49 -22.60
CA TYR A 12 -27.94 5.77 -21.58
C TYR A 12 -27.39 5.96 -20.16
N LEU A 13 -26.39 6.83 -19.97
CA LEU A 13 -25.87 7.11 -18.66
C LEU A 13 -26.85 8.00 -17.89
N SER A 14 -27.04 7.65 -16.61
CA SER A 14 -27.64 8.60 -15.69
C SER A 14 -26.63 9.70 -15.36
N ARG A 15 -27.10 10.87 -14.94
CA ARG A 15 -26.23 11.99 -14.56
C ARG A 15 -25.19 11.60 -13.49
N GLN A 16 -25.57 10.76 -12.53
CA GLN A 16 -24.65 10.21 -11.51
C GLN A 16 -23.59 9.30 -12.12
N ALA A 17 -23.95 8.50 -13.13
CA ALA A 17 -23.02 7.65 -13.83
C ALA A 17 -22.06 8.43 -14.74
N GLU A 18 -22.50 9.56 -15.32
CA GLU A 18 -21.63 10.49 -16.03
C GLU A 18 -20.59 11.12 -15.11
N ASP A 19 -21.02 11.60 -13.94
CA ASP A 19 -20.13 12.20 -12.93
C ASP A 19 -19.08 11.18 -12.45
N GLU A 20 -19.51 9.94 -12.15
CA GLU A 20 -18.62 8.86 -11.73
C GLU A 20 -17.66 8.43 -12.86
N LEU A 21 -18.15 8.31 -14.09
CA LEU A 21 -17.31 7.98 -15.25
C LEU A 21 -16.26 9.06 -15.50
N SER A 22 -16.64 10.34 -15.43
CA SER A 22 -15.72 11.47 -15.53
C SER A 22 -14.64 11.42 -14.44
N SER A 23 -15.05 11.14 -13.20
CA SER A 23 -14.13 10.95 -12.07
C SER A 23 -13.13 9.81 -12.31
N ILE A 24 -13.61 8.66 -12.77
CA ILE A 24 -12.76 7.50 -13.09
C ILE A 24 -11.80 7.81 -14.25
N ILE A 25 -12.26 8.46 -15.31
CA ILE A 25 -11.42 8.86 -16.45
C ILE A 25 -10.32 9.81 -15.98
N ALA A 26 -10.66 10.83 -15.17
CA ALA A 26 -9.68 11.75 -14.62
C ALA A 26 -8.65 11.05 -13.74
N MET A 27 -9.10 10.11 -12.89
CA MET A 27 -8.24 9.29 -12.05
C MET A 27 -7.29 8.41 -12.88
N HIS A 28 -7.80 7.75 -13.92
CA HIS A 28 -6.98 6.93 -14.81
C HIS A 28 -6.00 7.76 -15.63
N ALA A 29 -6.43 8.90 -16.17
CA ALA A 29 -5.54 9.81 -16.89
C ALA A 29 -4.38 10.27 -16.00
N LYS A 30 -4.68 10.65 -14.74
CA LYS A 30 -3.65 11.03 -13.76
C LYS A 30 -2.66 9.88 -13.51
N SER A 31 -3.17 8.66 -13.33
CA SER A 31 -2.32 7.50 -13.07
C SER A 31 -1.41 7.15 -14.26
N ILE A 32 -1.91 7.28 -15.49
CA ILE A 32 -1.11 7.06 -16.71
C ILE A 32 -0.01 8.12 -16.82
N ILE A 33 -0.33 9.39 -16.54
CA ILE A 33 0.65 10.48 -16.57
C ILE A 33 1.74 10.27 -15.52
N GLU A 34 1.36 9.85 -14.31
CA GLU A 34 2.33 9.58 -13.24
C GLU A 34 3.28 8.44 -13.62
N GLU A 35 2.76 7.35 -14.18
CA GLU A 35 3.59 6.23 -14.63
C GLU A 35 4.48 6.62 -15.82
N ALA A 36 3.93 7.37 -16.78
CA ALA A 36 4.71 7.88 -17.90
C ALA A 36 5.82 8.83 -17.44
N SER A 37 5.58 9.63 -16.39
CA SER A 37 6.59 10.47 -15.75
C SER A 37 7.67 9.64 -15.05
N LYS A 38 7.31 8.53 -14.40
CA LYS A 38 8.31 7.61 -13.80
C LYS A 38 9.19 6.98 -14.86
N LEU A 39 8.61 6.55 -15.98
CA LEU A 39 9.35 6.00 -17.11
C LEU A 39 10.29 7.04 -17.71
N GLU A 40 9.81 8.27 -17.95
CA GLU A 40 10.64 9.38 -18.43
C GLU A 40 11.84 9.64 -17.52
N VAL A 41 11.62 9.75 -16.21
CA VAL A 41 12.70 9.98 -15.23
C VAL A 41 13.69 8.82 -15.23
N SER A 42 13.20 7.59 -15.41
CA SER A 42 14.06 6.41 -15.46
C SER A 42 14.96 6.35 -16.69
N GLU A 43 14.47 6.82 -17.85
CA GLU A 43 15.22 6.84 -19.11
C GLU A 43 16.16 8.04 -19.21
N ARG A 44 15.72 9.21 -18.76
CA ARG A 44 16.49 10.46 -18.81
C ARG A 44 17.62 10.49 -17.78
N GLY A 45 17.40 9.94 -16.59
CA GLY A 45 18.29 10.16 -15.46
C GLY A 45 18.34 11.65 -15.05
N ASN A 46 19.55 12.25 -15.03
CA ASN A 46 19.78 13.62 -14.55
C ASN A 46 20.05 14.66 -15.65
N VAL A 47 19.87 14.33 -16.94
CA VAL A 47 20.31 15.19 -18.05
C VAL A 47 19.13 15.67 -18.90
N GLY A 48 18.98 16.98 -19.08
CA GLY A 48 17.95 17.58 -19.95
C GLY A 48 16.65 17.94 -19.24
N GLU A 49 15.75 18.62 -19.94
CA GLU A 49 14.41 18.97 -19.44
C GLU A 49 13.46 17.76 -19.52
N PRO A 50 12.53 17.62 -18.56
CA PRO A 50 11.60 16.51 -18.56
C PRO A 50 10.58 16.62 -19.70
N GLU A 51 10.45 15.56 -20.50
CA GLU A 51 9.51 15.50 -21.62
C GLU A 51 8.75 14.15 -21.64
N ILE A 52 7.44 14.21 -21.37
CA ILE A 52 6.57 13.02 -21.50
C ILE A 52 6.19 12.83 -22.96
N THR A 53 6.89 11.92 -23.64
CA THR A 53 6.64 11.60 -25.05
C THR A 53 5.50 10.58 -25.23
N ARG A 54 5.08 10.41 -26.49
CA ARG A 54 4.10 9.38 -26.88
C ARG A 54 4.53 7.96 -26.49
N VAL A 55 5.83 7.69 -26.48
CA VAL A 55 6.38 6.37 -26.13
C VAL A 55 6.14 6.10 -24.64
N HIS A 56 6.46 7.07 -23.77
CA HIS A 56 6.22 6.95 -22.33
C HIS A 56 4.73 6.70 -22.00
N ILE A 57 3.81 7.39 -22.68
CA ILE A 57 2.36 7.16 -22.48
C ILE A 57 1.94 5.77 -22.94
N ARG A 58 2.45 5.30 -24.09
CA ARG A 58 2.14 3.96 -24.61
C ARG A 58 2.64 2.89 -23.64
N ASP A 59 3.85 3.04 -23.14
CA ASP A 59 4.47 2.06 -22.25
C ASP A 59 3.78 2.05 -20.89
N ALA A 60 3.44 3.22 -20.34
CA ALA A 60 2.61 3.35 -19.14
C ALA A 60 1.27 2.61 -19.26
N ILE A 61 0.57 2.70 -20.40
CA ILE A 61 -0.68 1.96 -20.65
C ILE A 61 -0.43 0.44 -20.68
N THR A 62 0.68 -0.02 -21.26
CA THR A 62 0.99 -1.45 -21.28
C THR A 62 1.32 -2.01 -19.90
N THR A 63 2.00 -1.21 -19.06
CA THR A 63 2.23 -1.52 -17.64
C THR A 63 0.91 -1.65 -16.89
N PHE A 64 -0.02 -0.72 -17.13
CA PHE A 64 -1.35 -0.73 -16.50
C PHE A 64 -2.19 -1.97 -16.87
N ARG A 65 -2.08 -2.47 -18.10
CA ARG A 65 -2.79 -3.68 -18.54
C ARG A 65 -2.18 -4.98 -18.00
N ARG A 66 -0.89 -4.98 -17.66
CA ARG A 66 -0.14 -6.18 -17.26
C ARG A 66 -0.06 -6.39 -15.76
N ILE A 67 -0.11 -5.31 -14.98
CA ILE A 67 -0.10 -5.41 -13.52
C ILE A 67 -1.54 -5.53 -13.04
N PRO A 68 -1.98 -6.69 -12.50
CA PRO A 68 -3.24 -6.72 -11.77
C PRO A 68 -3.13 -5.68 -10.67
N GLN A 69 -4.02 -4.68 -10.69
CA GLN A 69 -4.03 -3.62 -9.69
C GLN A 69 -3.99 -4.29 -8.32
N LYS A 70 -2.86 -4.17 -7.62
CA LYS A 70 -2.75 -4.73 -6.28
C LYS A 70 -3.86 -4.05 -5.49
N PRO A 71 -4.84 -4.81 -4.94
CA PRO A 71 -5.92 -4.19 -4.20
C PRO A 71 -5.27 -3.35 -3.10
N LYS A 72 -5.61 -2.06 -3.04
CA LYS A 72 -5.16 -1.16 -1.97
C LYS A 72 -5.34 -1.91 -0.66
N LYS A 73 -4.24 -2.22 0.03
CA LYS A 73 -4.32 -2.94 1.30
C LYS A 73 -5.14 -2.07 2.24
N SER A 74 -6.36 -2.52 2.54
CA SER A 74 -7.23 -1.84 3.47
C SER A 74 -6.49 -1.67 4.80
N ILE A 75 -6.45 -0.45 5.33
CA ILE A 75 -5.85 -0.14 6.63
C ILE A 75 -6.44 -1.05 7.72
N ARG A 76 -7.69 -1.52 7.55
CA ARG A 76 -8.31 -2.54 8.43
C ARG A 76 -7.59 -3.89 8.39
N LEU A 77 -7.12 -4.34 7.23
CA LEU A 77 -6.34 -5.58 7.10
C LEU A 77 -4.97 -5.46 7.74
N ILE A 78 -4.36 -4.27 7.67
CA ILE A 78 -3.10 -3.98 8.37
C ILE A 78 -3.35 -4.02 9.89
N GLY A 79 -4.39 -3.36 10.38
CA GLY A 79 -4.79 -3.41 11.79
C GLY A 79 -5.09 -4.82 12.29
N LEU A 80 -5.77 -5.65 11.50
CA LEU A 80 -6.08 -7.03 11.87
C LEU A 80 -4.83 -7.91 11.95
N LYS A 81 -3.87 -7.72 11.03
CA LYS A 81 -2.57 -8.41 11.11
C LYS A 81 -1.78 -8.01 12.35
N ILE A 82 -1.79 -6.73 12.71
CA ILE A 82 -1.15 -6.23 13.93
C ILE A 82 -1.80 -6.85 15.17
N ALA A 83 -3.14 -6.83 15.26
CA ALA A 83 -3.87 -7.41 16.37
C ALA A 83 -3.64 -8.93 16.50
N GLY A 84 -3.58 -9.66 15.38
CA GLY A 84 -3.27 -11.09 15.37
C GLY A 84 -1.85 -11.41 15.83
N ASN A 85 -0.86 -10.61 15.42
CA ASN A 85 0.53 -10.78 15.86
C ASN A 85 0.69 -10.46 17.35
N ILE A 86 0.05 -9.39 17.85
CA ILE A 86 0.04 -9.06 19.28
C ILE A 86 -0.66 -10.16 20.08
N SER A 87 -1.77 -10.71 19.59
CA SER A 87 -2.50 -11.79 20.28
C SER A 87 -1.66 -13.07 20.37
N THR A 88 -0.96 -13.44 19.28
CA THR A 88 -0.04 -14.59 19.28
C THR A 88 1.15 -14.36 20.21
N LEU A 89 1.66 -13.13 20.27
CA LEU A 89 2.73 -12.74 21.18
C LEU A 89 2.28 -12.86 22.65
N VAL A 90 1.10 -12.30 22.97
CA VAL A 90 0.51 -12.37 24.32
C VAL A 90 0.21 -13.82 24.70
N ALA A 91 -0.31 -14.64 23.79
CA ALA A 91 -0.54 -16.06 24.04
C ALA A 91 0.77 -16.85 24.27
N GLY A 92 1.84 -16.52 23.55
CA GLY A 92 3.17 -17.10 23.77
C GLY A 92 3.80 -16.67 25.11
N ILE A 93 3.49 -15.46 25.60
CA ILE A 93 3.99 -14.95 26.89
C ILE A 93 3.19 -15.47 28.08
N LEU A 94 1.88 -15.65 27.92
CA LEU A 94 0.98 -16.26 28.90
C LEU A 94 1.12 -17.79 28.97
N GLY A 95 2.29 -18.32 28.62
CA GLY A 95 2.62 -19.72 28.80
C GLY A 95 2.36 -20.19 30.24
N PRO A 96 2.27 -21.52 30.45
CA PRO A 96 1.74 -22.11 31.68
C PRO A 96 2.46 -21.67 32.97
N GLU A 97 3.66 -21.09 32.89
CA GLU A 97 4.44 -20.57 34.02
C GLU A 97 3.80 -19.36 34.72
N ILE A 98 2.92 -18.58 34.07
CA ILE A 98 2.19 -17.48 34.72
C ILE A 98 0.90 -17.99 35.41
N PHE A 99 0.26 -19.03 34.84
CA PHE A 99 -0.90 -19.67 35.46
C PHE A 99 -0.52 -20.65 36.58
N TYR A 100 0.70 -21.19 36.55
CA TYR A 100 1.30 -22.00 37.61
C TYR A 100 2.71 -21.47 37.96
N PRO A 101 2.80 -20.38 38.72
CA PRO A 101 4.09 -19.87 39.18
C PRO A 101 4.64 -20.80 40.27
N SER A 102 5.70 -21.53 39.96
CA SER A 102 6.44 -22.33 40.94
C SER A 102 7.27 -21.48 41.91
N ASP A 103 7.54 -20.21 41.58
CA ASP A 103 8.29 -19.25 42.42
C ASP A 103 8.03 -17.79 41.99
N PRO A 104 7.35 -16.96 42.80
CA PRO A 104 7.01 -15.56 42.46
C PRO A 104 8.18 -14.55 42.56
N SER A 105 9.37 -14.98 43.00
CA SER A 105 10.51 -14.10 43.31
C SER A 105 11.61 -14.10 42.23
N LYS A 106 11.48 -14.89 41.16
CA LYS A 106 12.47 -14.97 40.06
C LYS A 106 11.97 -14.23 38.82
N LEU A 107 12.00 -12.90 38.89
CA LEU A 107 11.89 -12.05 37.70
C LEU A 107 13.11 -12.32 36.81
N ASN A 108 12.92 -13.15 35.78
CA ASN A 108 14.00 -13.59 34.91
C ASN A 108 14.35 -12.46 33.92
N LEU A 109 15.45 -11.74 34.18
CA LEU A 109 15.89 -10.58 33.39
C LEU A 109 16.04 -10.90 31.89
N GLY A 110 16.44 -12.13 31.55
CA GLY A 110 16.53 -12.59 30.16
C GLY A 110 15.19 -12.58 29.43
N TRP A 111 14.08 -12.78 30.15
CA TRP A 111 12.73 -12.75 29.60
C TRP A 111 12.31 -11.34 29.18
N TYR A 112 12.60 -10.33 30.01
CA TYR A 112 12.32 -8.92 29.69
C TYR A 112 13.13 -8.42 28.51
N ILE A 113 14.40 -8.83 28.42
CA ILE A 113 15.27 -8.48 27.28
C ILE A 113 14.73 -9.10 25.99
N GLY A 114 14.32 -10.38 26.02
CA GLY A 114 13.67 -11.03 24.89
C GLY A 114 12.37 -10.35 24.46
N PHE A 115 11.53 -9.98 25.44
CA PHE A 115 10.27 -9.26 25.20
C PHE A 115 10.49 -7.89 24.55
N SER A 116 11.44 -7.11 25.08
CA SER A 116 11.78 -5.79 24.53
C SER A 116 12.30 -5.90 23.09
N LEU A 117 13.06 -6.95 22.76
CA LEU A 117 13.58 -7.17 21.42
C LEU A 117 12.44 -7.48 20.43
N ILE A 118 11.50 -8.34 20.81
CA ILE A 118 10.38 -8.72 19.94
C ILE A 118 9.42 -7.53 19.74
N LEU A 119 9.16 -6.74 20.79
CA LEU A 119 8.39 -5.50 20.68
C LEU A 119 9.04 -4.51 19.72
N ALA A 120 10.36 -4.34 19.79
CA ALA A 120 11.09 -3.47 18.87
C ALA A 120 10.94 -3.93 17.42
N VAL A 121 11.07 -5.23 17.15
CA VAL A 121 10.88 -5.80 15.80
C VAL A 121 9.45 -5.59 15.32
N ALA A 122 8.44 -5.79 16.17
CA ALA A 122 7.04 -5.58 15.82
C ALA A 122 6.77 -4.11 15.43
N ILE A 123 7.28 -3.16 16.23
CA ILE A 123 7.14 -1.72 15.95
C ILE A 123 7.82 -1.34 14.63
N ILE A 124 9.04 -1.83 14.38
CA ILE A 124 9.77 -1.59 13.14
C ILE A 124 8.97 -2.11 11.94
N THR A 125 8.44 -3.34 12.04
CA THR A 125 7.68 -3.96 10.95
C THR A 125 6.42 -3.16 10.62
N ILE A 126 5.68 -2.70 11.63
CA ILE A 126 4.49 -1.85 11.47
C ILE A 126 4.86 -0.52 10.81
N THR A 127 5.95 0.10 11.27
CA THR A 127 6.42 1.38 10.75
C THR A 127 6.81 1.27 9.28
N LEU A 128 7.52 0.21 8.90
CA LEU A 128 7.87 -0.06 7.50
C LEU A 128 6.62 -0.32 6.65
N ASP A 129 5.67 -1.12 7.14
CA ASP A 129 4.41 -1.36 6.41
C ASP A 129 3.59 -0.07 6.20
N ILE A 130 3.61 0.88 7.16
CA ILE A 130 2.95 2.18 7.00
C ILE A 130 3.69 3.05 5.98
N ILE A 131 5.01 3.16 6.08
CA ILE A 131 5.81 4.02 5.17
C ILE A 131 5.77 3.47 3.73
N PHE A 132 6.01 2.17 3.56
CA PHE A 132 6.03 1.55 2.23
C PHE A 132 4.62 1.23 1.69
N GLY A 133 3.64 1.02 2.57
CA GLY A 133 2.24 0.84 2.19
C GLY A 133 1.51 2.15 1.90
N SER A 134 1.96 3.28 2.43
CA SER A 134 1.43 4.62 2.13
C SER A 134 2.01 5.23 0.85
N ASN A 135 3.12 4.71 0.35
CA ASN A 135 3.79 5.16 -0.88
C ASN A 135 3.39 4.35 -2.14
N ALA A 136 2.33 3.54 -2.05
CA ALA A 136 1.76 2.73 -3.13
C ALA A 136 0.25 2.95 -3.27
#